data_AF-A0A843HJD0-F1
#
_entry.id   AF-A0A843HJD0-F1
#
_cell.length_a   1.000
_cell.length_b   1.000
_cell.length_c   1.000
_cell.angle_alpha   90.00
_cell.angle_beta   90.00
_cell.angle_gamma   90.00
#
_symmetry.space_group_name_H-M   'P 1'
#
loop_
_entity.id
_entity.type
_entity.pdbx_description
1 polymer ?
#
loop_
_entity_poly.entity_id
_entity_poly.type
_entity_poly.pdbx_seq_one_letter_code
_entity_poly.pdbx_strand_id
1 'polypeptide(L)'
;MWYAKPSGAYGINSDEASNNMFEIYNLLHDEFTDEAIAGILGNMGAESGYNPWRWQGDKYGANRGYGLVQFTPASGYIDNYGVGLIGYSPNLSVSGTTPGATPEDGKAQTYVIKHDRAGKYLDRRSWCDYYDLSNTYPFSRYKEITDIQEATIAWLFNYEAPADRSQTVADYRVNLANTCYTIITGNPPPSPTPTPYPPTPTPVPPKPIGGRKLPLMYYLRRV
;
A
#
# COMPACT_ATOMS: atom_id res chain seq x y z
N MET A 1 -12.75 -6.41 16.38
CA MET A 1 -13.40 -7.35 15.44
C MET A 1 -13.18 -6.86 14.02
N TRP A 2 -13.15 -7.75 13.03
CA TRP A 2 -12.98 -7.37 11.62
C TRP A 2 -14.27 -6.82 11.00
N TYR A 3 -14.11 -5.82 10.13
CA TYR A 3 -15.16 -5.22 9.31
C TYR A 3 -14.81 -5.33 7.83
N ALA A 4 -15.80 -5.63 7.01
CA ALA A 4 -15.65 -5.66 5.56
C ALA A 4 -16.97 -5.28 4.87
N LYS A 5 -16.85 -4.75 3.66
CA LYS A 5 -18.01 -4.46 2.79
C LYS A 5 -17.69 -4.79 1.33
N PRO A 6 -18.68 -5.22 0.53
CA PRO A 6 -18.41 -5.68 -0.85
C PRO A 6 -17.75 -4.65 -1.76
N SER A 7 -17.99 -3.36 -1.53
CA SER A 7 -17.40 -2.28 -2.31
C SER A 7 -17.14 -1.03 -1.47
N GLY A 8 -16.21 -0.21 -1.94
CA GLY A 8 -15.83 1.04 -1.31
C GLY A 8 -14.81 0.91 -0.19
N ALA A 9 -14.23 2.06 0.18
CA ALA A 9 -13.24 2.22 1.24
C ALA A 9 -13.91 2.64 2.55
N TYR A 10 -13.27 2.37 3.68
CA TYR A 10 -13.58 3.04 4.94
C TYR A 10 -12.80 4.36 5.04
N GLY A 11 -13.38 5.36 5.69
CA GLY A 11 -12.66 6.60 6.00
C GLY A 11 -11.66 6.35 7.12
N ILE A 12 -10.50 7.01 7.09
CA ILE A 12 -9.41 6.75 8.06
C ILE A 12 -9.82 6.91 9.54
N ASN A 13 -10.80 7.78 9.82
CA ASN A 13 -11.30 8.03 11.18
C ASN A 13 -12.64 7.32 11.46
N SER A 14 -13.04 6.34 10.64
CA SER A 14 -14.24 5.55 10.89
C SER A 14 -13.96 4.42 11.88
N ASP A 15 -14.97 4.04 12.66
CA ASP A 15 -14.87 2.95 13.63
C ASP A 15 -14.45 1.64 12.95
N GLU A 16 -14.93 1.36 11.74
CA GLU A 16 -14.57 0.15 10.99
C GLU A 16 -13.10 0.15 10.57
N ALA A 17 -12.59 1.30 10.09
CA ALA A 17 -11.17 1.43 9.76
C ALA A 17 -10.30 1.26 11.00
N SER A 18 -10.62 1.95 12.09
CA SER A 18 -9.86 1.86 13.34
C SER A 18 -9.90 0.45 13.92
N ASN A 19 -11.05 -0.23 13.91
CA ASN A 19 -11.13 -1.63 14.35
C ASN A 19 -10.28 -2.56 13.51
N ASN A 20 -10.28 -2.41 12.17
CA ASN A 20 -9.42 -3.21 11.30
C ASN A 20 -7.93 -2.91 11.54
N MET A 21 -7.55 -1.64 11.76
CA MET A 21 -6.18 -1.27 12.13
C MET A 21 -5.76 -1.94 13.44
N PHE A 22 -6.62 -1.98 14.46
CA PHE A 22 -6.33 -2.66 15.72
C PHE A 22 -6.21 -4.18 15.56
N GLU A 23 -7.05 -4.81 14.74
CA GLU A 23 -6.89 -6.24 14.43
C GLU A 23 -5.54 -6.52 13.74
N ILE A 24 -5.13 -5.67 12.80
CA ILE A 24 -3.82 -5.76 12.15
C ILE A 24 -2.69 -5.56 13.18
N TYR A 25 -2.79 -4.52 14.00
CA TYR A 25 -1.82 -4.22 15.05
C TYR A 25 -1.62 -5.41 16.00
N ASN A 26 -2.71 -5.95 16.53
CA ASN A 26 -2.69 -7.10 17.45
C ASN A 26 -2.06 -8.35 16.85
N LEU A 27 -2.05 -8.49 15.52
CA LEU A 27 -1.41 -9.63 14.84
C LEU A 27 0.08 -9.39 14.54
N LEU A 28 0.55 -8.15 14.53
CA LEU A 28 1.89 -7.76 14.08
C LEU A 28 2.81 -7.23 15.20
N HIS A 29 2.25 -6.63 16.26
CA HIS A 29 3.02 -5.86 17.27
C HIS A 29 3.98 -6.70 18.12
N ASP A 30 3.91 -8.02 18.05
CA ASP A 30 4.86 -8.96 18.66
C ASP A 30 6.17 -9.10 17.86
N GLU A 31 6.16 -8.75 16.57
CA GLU A 31 7.28 -8.95 15.65
C GLU A 31 7.71 -7.68 14.91
N PHE A 32 6.88 -6.65 14.89
CA PHE A 32 7.09 -5.40 14.16
C PHE A 32 7.09 -4.23 15.14
N THR A 33 7.91 -3.22 14.86
CA THR A 33 7.79 -1.91 15.52
C THR A 33 6.46 -1.24 15.18
N ASP A 34 6.00 -0.35 16.05
CA ASP A 34 4.77 0.43 15.82
C ASP A 34 4.89 1.29 14.54
N GLU A 35 6.09 1.79 14.23
CA GLU A 35 6.36 2.57 13.02
C GLU A 35 6.33 1.71 11.75
N ALA A 36 6.83 0.47 11.80
CA ALA A 36 6.70 -0.47 10.69
C ALA A 36 5.23 -0.81 10.42
N ILE A 37 4.44 -1.06 11.48
CA ILE A 37 3.00 -1.32 11.34
C ILE A 37 2.29 -0.09 10.78
N ALA A 38 2.59 1.11 11.27
CA ALA A 38 2.04 2.35 10.76
C ALA A 38 2.37 2.57 9.27
N GLY A 39 3.59 2.22 8.84
CA GLY A 39 4.00 2.26 7.44
C GLY A 39 3.19 1.34 6.53
N ILE A 40 2.92 0.11 6.98
CA ILE A 40 2.00 -0.83 6.29
C ILE A 40 0.60 -0.22 6.20
N LEU A 41 0.06 0.26 7.32
CA LEU A 41 -1.29 0.80 7.40
C LEU A 41 -1.48 2.05 6.53
N GLY A 42 -0.50 2.95 6.50
CA GLY A 42 -0.53 4.13 5.63
C GLY A 42 -0.65 3.76 4.15
N ASN A 43 0.00 2.68 3.73
CA ASN A 43 -0.15 2.12 2.39
C ASN A 43 -1.54 1.48 2.19
N MET A 44 -2.02 0.66 3.13
CA MET A 44 -3.36 0.06 3.06
C MET A 44 -4.49 1.11 2.97
N GLY A 45 -4.31 2.26 3.60
CA GLY A 45 -5.23 3.38 3.51
C GLY A 45 -5.40 3.90 2.08
N ALA A 46 -4.30 3.98 1.33
CA ALA A 46 -4.31 4.36 -0.08
C ALA A 46 -4.78 3.23 -1.02
N GLU A 47 -4.44 1.98 -0.69
CA GLU A 47 -4.76 0.81 -1.53
C GLU A 47 -6.23 0.39 -1.45
N SER A 48 -6.76 0.25 -0.23
CA SER A 48 -8.07 -0.37 0.02
C SER A 48 -8.99 0.47 0.89
N GLY A 49 -8.45 1.50 1.55
CA GLY A 49 -9.13 2.19 2.64
C GLY A 49 -9.53 1.20 3.74
N TYR A 50 -8.60 0.32 4.10
CA TYR A 50 -8.72 -0.65 5.21
C TYR A 50 -9.83 -1.69 5.05
N ASN A 51 -10.40 -1.85 3.85
CA ASN A 51 -11.42 -2.85 3.59
C ASN A 51 -10.78 -4.14 3.02
N PRO A 52 -10.79 -5.26 3.76
CA PRO A 52 -10.16 -6.50 3.30
C PRO A 52 -10.88 -7.13 2.09
N TRP A 53 -12.08 -6.68 1.74
CA TRP A 53 -12.81 -7.16 0.57
C TRP A 53 -12.73 -6.22 -0.64
N ARG A 54 -11.90 -5.18 -0.58
CA ARG A 54 -11.86 -4.18 -1.66
C ARG A 54 -11.30 -4.79 -2.94
N TRP A 55 -12.12 -4.80 -3.98
CA TRP A 55 -11.67 -5.06 -5.34
C TRP A 55 -11.20 -3.76 -6.01
N GLN A 56 -10.14 -3.85 -6.81
CA GLN A 56 -9.60 -2.70 -7.54
C GLN A 56 -10.67 -2.03 -8.41
N GLY A 57 -10.96 -0.77 -8.10
CA GLY A 57 -11.99 0.02 -8.79
C GLY A 57 -13.41 -0.52 -8.61
N ASP A 58 -13.67 -1.27 -7.53
CA ASP A 58 -14.95 -1.91 -7.22
C ASP A 58 -15.45 -2.83 -8.36
N LYS A 59 -14.51 -3.52 -9.01
CA LYS A 59 -14.79 -4.47 -10.08
C LYS A 59 -14.16 -5.82 -9.76
N TYR A 60 -14.99 -6.85 -9.70
CA TYR A 60 -14.54 -8.23 -9.56
C TYR A 60 -13.70 -8.67 -10.78
N GLY A 61 -12.61 -9.41 -10.54
CA GLY A 61 -11.84 -10.05 -11.60
C GLY A 61 -10.49 -10.59 -11.13
N ALA A 62 -10.19 -11.85 -11.44
CA ALA A 62 -9.01 -12.56 -10.93
C ALA A 62 -7.65 -11.88 -11.24
N ASN A 63 -7.57 -11.06 -12.29
CA ASN A 63 -6.36 -10.31 -12.68
C ASN A 63 -6.24 -8.91 -12.06
N ARG A 64 -7.22 -8.48 -11.25
CA ARG A 64 -7.26 -7.18 -10.57
C ARG A 64 -6.59 -7.26 -9.20
N GLY A 65 -6.52 -6.12 -8.51
CA GLY A 65 -6.17 -6.07 -7.09
C GLY A 65 -7.32 -6.50 -6.18
N TYR A 66 -6.98 -7.16 -5.07
CA TYR A 66 -7.91 -7.57 -4.03
C TYR A 66 -7.36 -7.32 -2.61
N GLY A 67 -8.22 -6.85 -1.72
CA GLY A 67 -7.99 -6.78 -0.29
C GLY A 67 -7.07 -5.65 0.18
N LEU A 68 -6.57 -5.79 1.40
CA LEU A 68 -5.93 -4.74 2.20
C LEU A 68 -4.79 -4.03 1.47
N VAL A 69 -3.94 -4.81 0.79
CA VAL A 69 -2.74 -4.38 0.04
C VAL A 69 -2.91 -4.56 -1.46
N GLN A 70 -4.17 -4.66 -1.94
CA GLN A 70 -4.50 -4.85 -3.35
C GLN A 70 -3.65 -5.95 -4.03
N PHE A 71 -3.68 -7.17 -3.47
CA PHE A 71 -3.00 -8.34 -4.02
C PHE A 71 -3.29 -8.46 -5.52
N THR A 72 -2.28 -8.15 -6.33
CA THR A 72 -2.38 -8.17 -7.79
C THR A 72 -1.39 -9.17 -8.37
N PRO A 73 -1.83 -10.13 -9.20
CA PRO A 73 -3.23 -10.46 -9.47
C PRO A 73 -3.92 -11.07 -8.24
N ALA A 74 -5.23 -10.85 -8.10
CA ALA A 74 -6.05 -11.35 -7.00
C ALA A 74 -6.02 -12.87 -6.87
N SER A 75 -5.92 -13.59 -8.00
CA SER A 75 -5.75 -15.06 -8.02
C SER A 75 -4.55 -15.54 -7.21
N GLY A 76 -3.50 -14.71 -7.03
CA GLY A 76 -2.39 -15.07 -6.15
C GLY A 76 -2.84 -15.31 -4.71
N TYR A 77 -3.68 -14.41 -4.17
CA TYR A 77 -4.24 -14.56 -2.82
C TYR A 77 -5.30 -15.65 -2.79
N ILE A 78 -6.24 -15.57 -3.72
CA ILE A 78 -7.45 -16.41 -3.74
C ILE A 78 -7.09 -17.87 -4.00
N ASP A 79 -6.17 -18.17 -4.92
CA ASP A 79 -5.92 -19.56 -5.35
C ASP A 79 -4.63 -20.15 -4.77
N ASN A 80 -3.79 -19.34 -4.09
CA ASN A 80 -2.48 -19.78 -3.62
C ASN A 80 -2.15 -19.30 -2.20
N TYR A 81 -1.47 -18.17 -2.03
CA TYR A 81 -0.83 -17.83 -0.76
C TYR A 81 -1.80 -17.41 0.35
N GLY A 82 -3.09 -17.19 0.05
CA GLY A 82 -4.13 -17.04 1.07
C GLY A 82 -4.73 -18.36 1.54
N VAL A 83 -4.79 -19.36 0.67
CA VAL A 83 -5.50 -20.63 0.91
C VAL A 83 -4.95 -21.36 2.13
N GLY A 84 -5.87 -21.88 2.96
CA GLY A 84 -5.56 -22.67 4.15
C GLY A 84 -5.14 -21.85 5.38
N LEU A 85 -5.06 -20.53 5.28
CA LEU A 85 -4.82 -19.68 6.44
C LEU A 85 -6.05 -19.56 7.33
N ILE A 86 -5.81 -19.40 8.63
CA ILE A 86 -6.87 -19.08 9.59
C ILE A 86 -7.51 -17.74 9.19
N GLY A 87 -8.83 -17.75 9.03
CA GLY A 87 -9.62 -16.58 8.61
C GLY A 87 -9.86 -16.49 7.11
N TYR A 88 -9.19 -17.31 6.27
CA TYR A 88 -9.33 -17.25 4.82
C TYR A 88 -10.79 -17.49 4.41
N SER A 89 -11.43 -16.45 3.88
CA SER A 89 -12.85 -16.42 3.54
C SER A 89 -13.16 -15.24 2.60
N PRO A 90 -12.51 -15.17 1.42
CA PRO A 90 -12.58 -14.00 0.56
C PRO A 90 -13.99 -13.76 0.01
N ASN A 91 -14.39 -12.49 -0.04
CA ASN A 91 -15.59 -12.09 -0.76
C ASN A 91 -15.31 -11.92 -2.27
N LEU A 92 -15.89 -12.81 -3.07
CA LEU A 92 -15.73 -12.86 -4.53
C LEU A 92 -16.85 -12.12 -5.27
N SER A 93 -17.31 -11.00 -4.69
CA SER A 93 -18.36 -10.14 -5.23
C SER A 93 -18.16 -8.69 -4.82
N VAL A 94 -18.65 -7.75 -5.63
CA VAL A 94 -18.63 -6.31 -5.33
C VAL A 94 -20.02 -5.73 -5.00
N SER A 95 -21.07 -6.53 -5.20
CA SER A 95 -22.48 -6.13 -4.99
C SER A 95 -23.15 -6.85 -3.82
N GLY A 96 -22.47 -7.81 -3.21
CA GLY A 96 -22.98 -8.60 -2.09
C GLY A 96 -21.89 -9.42 -1.45
N THR A 97 -22.29 -10.26 -0.49
CA THR A 97 -21.39 -11.20 0.19
C THR A 97 -21.53 -12.58 -0.42
N THR A 98 -20.43 -13.14 -0.93
CA THR A 98 -20.37 -14.52 -1.42
C THR A 98 -20.65 -15.51 -0.28
N PRO A 99 -21.39 -16.60 -0.49
CA PRO A 99 -21.62 -17.61 0.54
C PRO A 99 -20.31 -18.08 1.19
N GLY A 100 -20.23 -18.00 2.52
CA GLY A 100 -19.06 -18.40 3.30
C GLY A 100 -17.96 -17.34 3.43
N ALA A 101 -18.06 -16.20 2.76
CA ALA A 101 -17.15 -15.08 2.97
C ALA A 101 -17.40 -14.43 4.34
N THR A 102 -16.34 -14.15 5.10
CA THR A 102 -16.42 -13.47 6.41
C THR A 102 -15.38 -12.35 6.53
N PRO A 103 -15.63 -11.26 7.29
CA PRO A 103 -14.64 -10.19 7.47
C PRO A 103 -13.28 -10.66 8.02
N GLU A 104 -13.26 -11.81 8.68
CA GLU A 104 -12.07 -12.51 9.14
C GLU A 104 -11.06 -12.80 8.02
N ASP A 105 -11.43 -12.69 6.75
CA ASP A 105 -10.47 -12.73 5.64
C ASP A 105 -9.34 -11.69 5.80
N GLY A 106 -9.60 -10.57 6.46
CA GLY A 106 -8.56 -9.62 6.85
C GLY A 106 -7.44 -10.24 7.69
N LYS A 107 -7.76 -11.18 8.58
CA LYS A 107 -6.76 -11.93 9.38
C LYS A 107 -5.86 -12.79 8.50
N ALA A 108 -6.43 -13.49 7.53
CA ALA A 108 -5.65 -14.30 6.59
C ALA A 108 -4.73 -13.42 5.73
N GLN A 109 -5.22 -12.28 5.25
CA GLN A 109 -4.40 -11.31 4.52
C GLN A 109 -3.26 -10.76 5.39
N THR A 110 -3.51 -10.45 6.66
CA THR A 110 -2.45 -10.02 7.59
C THR A 110 -1.42 -11.13 7.82
N TYR A 111 -1.81 -12.40 7.86
CA TYR A 111 -0.85 -13.51 7.92
C TYR A 111 0.01 -13.66 6.67
N VAL A 112 -0.56 -13.41 5.48
CA VAL A 112 0.21 -13.34 4.22
C VAL A 112 1.28 -12.27 4.32
N ILE A 113 0.94 -11.10 4.85
CA ILE A 113 1.83 -9.96 5.03
C ILE A 113 2.91 -10.26 6.09
N LYS A 114 2.52 -10.72 7.28
CA LYS A 114 3.41 -11.00 8.43
C LYS A 114 4.59 -11.91 8.07
N HIS A 115 4.36 -12.85 7.15
CA HIS A 115 5.33 -13.86 6.71
C HIS A 115 5.84 -13.66 5.29
N ASP A 116 5.48 -12.56 4.62
CA ASP A 116 5.71 -12.33 3.19
C ASP A 116 5.40 -13.58 2.34
N ARG A 117 4.25 -14.24 2.58
CA ARG A 117 3.88 -15.47 1.85
C ARG A 117 3.70 -15.23 0.35
N ALA A 118 3.40 -13.99 -0.03
CA ALA A 118 3.30 -13.58 -1.42
C ALA A 118 4.67 -13.41 -2.09
N GLY A 119 5.77 -13.37 -1.32
CA GLY A 119 7.13 -13.11 -1.81
C GLY A 119 7.24 -11.77 -2.51
N LYS A 120 6.49 -10.77 -2.04
CA LYS A 120 6.35 -9.47 -2.70
C LYS A 120 7.34 -8.45 -2.17
N TYR A 121 7.85 -8.64 -0.95
CA TYR A 121 8.87 -7.77 -0.36
C TYR A 121 10.24 -8.03 -1.03
N LEU A 122 10.48 -7.38 -2.16
CA LEU A 122 11.71 -7.52 -2.95
C LEU A 122 12.62 -6.30 -2.78
N ASP A 123 13.90 -6.49 -3.09
CA ASP A 123 14.86 -5.39 -3.13
C ASP A 123 14.56 -4.45 -4.30
N ARG A 124 13.77 -3.40 -4.01
CA ARG A 124 13.41 -2.33 -4.95
C ARG A 124 13.81 -0.97 -4.41
N ARG A 125 14.79 -0.92 -3.51
CA ARG A 125 15.28 0.31 -2.88
C ARG A 125 15.74 1.33 -3.92
N SER A 126 16.31 0.86 -5.03
CA SER A 126 16.75 1.68 -6.17
C SER A 126 15.62 2.30 -7.00
N TRP A 127 14.35 2.02 -6.67
CA TRP A 127 13.21 2.63 -7.37
C TRP A 127 12.82 3.98 -6.75
N CYS A 128 13.35 4.32 -5.58
CA CYS A 128 13.16 5.59 -4.92
C CYS A 128 14.38 6.50 -5.16
N ASP A 129 14.18 7.62 -5.83
CA ASP A 129 15.26 8.56 -6.19
C ASP A 129 15.41 9.71 -5.17
N TYR A 130 14.56 9.77 -4.13
CA TYR A 130 14.46 10.90 -3.20
C TYR A 130 14.57 10.52 -1.72
N TYR A 131 14.71 9.23 -1.40
CA TYR A 131 14.86 8.76 -0.03
C TYR A 131 15.82 7.57 0.01
N ASP A 132 16.77 7.57 0.95
CA ASP A 132 17.69 6.45 1.11
C ASP A 132 17.00 5.29 1.85
N LEU A 133 16.80 4.18 1.14
CA LEU A 133 16.19 2.97 1.68
C LEU A 133 17.21 1.85 1.92
N SER A 134 18.50 2.16 1.88
CA SER A 134 19.59 1.17 1.91
C SER A 134 19.52 0.18 3.08
N ASN A 135 18.91 0.54 4.21
CA ASN A 135 18.81 -0.34 5.39
C ASN A 135 17.47 -1.07 5.56
N THR A 136 16.57 -0.97 4.57
CA THR A 136 15.17 -1.44 4.70
C THR A 136 14.92 -2.87 4.22
N TYR A 137 15.88 -3.48 3.54
CA TYR A 137 15.81 -4.85 3.00
C TYR A 137 16.89 -5.74 3.65
N PRO A 138 16.66 -7.04 3.92
CA PRO A 138 15.47 -7.86 3.62
C PRO A 138 14.26 -7.57 4.51
N PHE A 139 13.14 -8.29 4.31
CA PHE A 139 11.90 -8.09 5.07
C PHE A 139 12.09 -8.13 6.59
N SER A 140 13.06 -8.87 7.11
CA SER A 140 13.38 -8.83 8.55
C SER A 140 13.86 -7.46 9.03
N ARG A 141 14.59 -6.70 8.19
CA ARG A 141 14.98 -5.32 8.49
C ARG A 141 13.79 -4.38 8.53
N TYR A 142 12.84 -4.58 7.62
CA TYR A 142 11.61 -3.80 7.59
C TYR A 142 10.86 -3.84 8.93
N LYS A 143 10.78 -5.02 9.55
CA LYS A 143 10.10 -5.22 10.84
C LYS A 143 10.70 -4.38 11.98
N GLU A 144 11.95 -3.95 11.84
CA GLU A 144 12.72 -3.25 12.88
C GLU A 144 12.78 -1.73 12.67
N ILE A 145 12.18 -1.18 11.60
CA ILE A 145 12.28 0.25 11.28
C ILE A 145 11.53 1.09 12.31
N THR A 146 12.20 2.06 12.93
CA THR A 146 11.61 2.97 13.94
C THR A 146 11.34 4.38 13.43
N ASP A 147 11.43 4.60 12.12
CA ASP A 147 11.06 5.86 11.46
C ASP A 147 9.86 5.64 10.54
N ILE A 148 8.76 6.37 10.79
CA ILE A 148 7.50 6.19 10.06
C ILE A 148 7.68 6.52 8.57
N GLN A 149 8.47 7.53 8.23
CA GLN A 149 8.69 7.91 6.84
C GLN A 149 9.48 6.81 6.12
N GLU A 150 10.56 6.33 6.71
CA GLU A 150 11.34 5.21 6.17
C GLU A 150 10.47 3.95 6.01
N ALA A 151 9.70 3.57 7.03
CA ALA A 151 8.82 2.39 6.99
C ALA A 151 7.72 2.51 5.91
N THR A 152 7.12 3.69 5.77
CA THR A 152 6.06 3.89 4.78
C THR A 152 6.61 3.80 3.35
N ILE A 153 7.73 4.47 3.09
CA ILE A 153 8.36 4.53 1.77
C ILE A 153 8.97 3.16 1.43
N ALA A 154 9.60 2.49 2.38
CA ALA A 154 10.12 1.13 2.19
C ALA A 154 9.00 0.16 1.79
N TRP A 155 7.84 0.20 2.43
CA TRP A 155 6.71 -0.65 2.04
C TRP A 155 6.19 -0.31 0.64
N LEU A 156 6.02 0.98 0.34
CA LEU A 156 5.58 1.46 -0.96
C LEU A 156 6.46 0.88 -2.08
N PHE A 157 7.78 0.97 -1.95
CA PHE A 157 8.68 0.52 -3.00
C PHE A 157 8.97 -0.98 -2.97
N ASN A 158 9.31 -1.53 -1.80
CA ASN A 158 9.74 -2.92 -1.70
C ASN A 158 8.57 -3.91 -1.75
N TYR A 159 7.34 -3.52 -1.35
CA TYR A 159 6.16 -4.40 -1.37
C TYR A 159 5.13 -4.02 -2.46
N GLU A 160 4.62 -2.78 -2.46
CA GLU A 160 3.54 -2.37 -3.39
C GLU A 160 4.04 -2.22 -4.84
N ALA A 161 5.27 -1.74 -5.02
CA ALA A 161 5.91 -1.53 -6.31
C ALA A 161 5.02 -0.74 -7.30
N PRO A 162 4.54 0.48 -6.92
CA PRO A 162 3.55 1.21 -7.68
C PRO A 162 4.10 1.71 -9.02
N ALA A 163 3.20 1.96 -9.97
CA ALA A 163 3.55 2.61 -11.24
C ALA A 163 3.91 4.10 -11.03
N ASP A 164 3.15 4.82 -10.21
CA ASP A 164 3.47 6.18 -9.79
C ASP A 164 4.41 6.12 -8.58
N ARG A 165 5.63 6.60 -8.79
CA ARG A 165 6.73 6.57 -7.83
C ARG A 165 7.08 7.95 -7.30
N SER A 166 6.25 8.96 -7.57
CA SER A 166 6.52 10.35 -7.18
C SER A 166 6.57 10.53 -5.66
N GLN A 167 7.33 11.55 -5.21
CA GLN A 167 7.38 11.93 -3.80
C GLN A 167 5.99 12.30 -3.25
N THR A 168 5.13 12.92 -4.07
CA THR A 168 3.75 13.24 -3.69
C THR A 168 2.94 12.02 -3.25
N VAL A 169 3.10 10.88 -3.95
CA VAL A 169 2.41 9.63 -3.57
C VAL A 169 2.97 9.06 -2.26
N ALA A 170 4.28 9.16 -2.05
CA ALA A 170 4.91 8.79 -0.79
C ALA A 170 4.44 9.68 0.36
N ASP A 171 4.49 10.99 0.22
CA ASP A 171 4.10 11.96 1.25
C ASP A 171 2.63 11.78 1.67
N TYR A 172 1.74 11.50 0.71
CA TYR A 172 0.34 11.17 1.01
C TYR A 172 0.24 9.96 1.94
N ARG A 173 0.98 8.88 1.65
CA ARG A 173 0.96 7.65 2.44
C ARG A 173 1.63 7.84 3.80
N VAL A 174 2.67 8.68 3.89
CA VAL A 174 3.32 9.03 5.17
C VAL A 174 2.34 9.80 6.07
N ASN A 175 1.54 10.70 5.50
CA ASN A 175 0.48 11.39 6.25
C ASN A 175 -0.59 10.43 6.78
N LEU A 176 -0.98 9.44 5.96
CA LEU A 176 -1.87 8.36 6.42
C LEU A 176 -1.21 7.54 7.53
N ALA A 177 0.07 7.18 7.38
CA ALA A 177 0.82 6.40 8.37
C ALA A 177 0.91 7.13 9.73
N ASN A 178 1.19 8.44 9.74
CA ASN A 178 1.18 9.25 10.96
C ASN A 178 -0.18 9.24 11.66
N THR A 179 -1.26 9.30 10.89
CA THR A 179 -2.62 9.17 11.45
C THR A 179 -2.86 7.78 12.02
N CYS A 180 -2.45 6.73 11.29
CA CYS A 180 -2.57 5.34 11.74
C CYS A 180 -1.76 5.07 13.01
N TYR A 181 -0.55 5.61 13.12
CA TYR A 181 0.28 5.51 14.32
C TYR A 181 -0.45 6.07 15.54
N THR A 182 -1.07 7.24 15.39
CA THR A 182 -1.85 7.86 16.46
C THR A 182 -3.04 6.99 16.86
N ILE A 183 -3.72 6.37 15.90
CA ILE A 183 -4.86 5.48 16.14
C ILE A 183 -4.41 4.24 16.92
N ILE A 184 -3.36 3.55 16.47
CA ILE A 184 -2.98 2.23 17.05
C ILE A 184 -2.23 2.35 18.38
N THR A 185 -1.49 3.44 18.59
CA THR A 185 -0.69 3.63 19.82
C THR A 185 -1.37 4.53 20.85
N GLY A 186 -2.31 5.37 20.42
CA GLY A 186 -2.86 6.47 21.24
C GLY A 186 -1.88 7.62 21.50
N ASN A 187 -0.69 7.60 20.89
CA ASN A 187 0.36 8.60 21.07
C ASN A 187 0.58 9.40 19.79
N PRO A 188 1.03 10.67 19.87
CA PRO A 188 1.45 11.40 18.68
C PRO A 188 2.62 10.66 17.99
N PRO A 189 2.75 10.76 16.67
CA PRO A 189 3.89 10.19 15.95
C PRO A 189 5.21 10.73 16.52
N PRO A 190 6.26 9.90 16.63
CA PRO A 190 7.58 10.38 16.97
C PRO A 190 8.01 11.48 15.99
N SER A 191 8.74 12.47 16.49
CA SER A 191 9.28 13.52 15.66
C SER A 191 10.08 12.89 14.51
N PRO A 192 9.89 13.37 13.25
CA PRO A 192 10.59 12.81 12.12
C PRO A 192 12.10 12.91 12.37
N THR A 193 12.82 11.80 12.13
CA THR A 193 14.28 11.85 12.11
C THR A 193 14.67 12.82 10.99
N PRO A 194 15.60 13.79 11.21
CA PRO A 194 16.05 14.64 10.13
C PRO A 194 16.58 13.76 9.00
N THR A 195 15.83 13.72 7.92
CA THR A 195 16.19 12.98 6.71
C THR A 195 17.51 13.53 6.19
N PRO A 196 18.49 12.67 5.84
CA PRO A 196 19.58 13.08 4.98
C PRO A 196 18.99 13.31 3.58
N TYR A 197 18.29 14.43 3.37
CA TYR A 197 17.92 14.84 2.02
C TYR A 197 19.21 15.01 1.22
N PRO A 198 19.38 14.35 0.07
CA PRO A 198 20.30 14.87 -0.92
C PRO A 198 19.85 16.31 -1.26
N PRO A 199 20.78 17.26 -1.46
CA PRO A 199 20.44 18.66 -1.67
C PRO A 199 19.41 18.79 -2.79
N THR A 200 18.42 19.65 -2.57
CA THR A 200 17.40 20.02 -3.56
C THR A 200 18.06 20.20 -4.92
N PRO A 201 17.65 19.50 -5.99
CA PRO A 201 18.18 19.77 -7.31
C PRO A 201 17.92 21.24 -7.61
N THR A 202 18.99 21.98 -7.92
CA THR A 202 18.91 23.34 -8.42
C THR A 202 17.89 23.35 -9.57
N PRO A 203 16.98 24.35 -9.64
CA PRO A 203 16.02 24.42 -10.72
C PRO A 203 16.79 24.41 -12.03
N VAL A 204 16.68 23.30 -12.77
CA VAL A 204 17.27 23.19 -14.10
C VAL A 204 16.51 24.21 -14.95
N PRO A 205 17.18 25.22 -15.53
CA PRO A 205 16.51 26.16 -16.43
C PRO A 205 15.82 25.35 -17.52
N PRO A 206 14.61 25.76 -17.96
CA PRO A 206 13.88 25.04 -18.98
C PRO A 206 14.78 24.81 -20.19
N LYS A 207 14.99 23.53 -20.53
CA LYS A 207 15.71 23.13 -21.73
C LYS A 207 15.05 23.84 -22.92
N PRO A 208 15.79 24.58 -23.76
CA PRO A 208 15.20 25.25 -24.91
C PRO A 208 14.42 24.23 -25.74
N ILE A 209 13.15 24.51 -25.99
CA ILE A 209 12.31 23.69 -26.86
C ILE A 209 12.89 23.80 -28.27
N GLY A 210 13.78 22.88 -28.61
CA GLY A 210 14.25 22.68 -29.97
C GLY A 210 13.06 22.27 -30.82
N GLY A 211 12.59 23.18 -31.67
CA GLY A 211 11.45 22.98 -32.55
C GLY A 211 11.61 21.73 -33.41
N ARG A 212 10.79 20.72 -33.16
CA ARG A 212 10.60 19.61 -34.09
C ARG A 212 9.66 20.10 -35.21
N LYS A 213 10.22 20.27 -36.40
CA LYS A 213 9.48 20.45 -37.65
C LYS A 213 8.58 19.23 -37.86
N LEU A 214 7.26 19.45 -37.90
CA LEU A 214 6.29 18.44 -38.29
C LEU A 214 6.45 18.15 -39.80
N PRO A 215 6.49 16.88 -40.23
CA PRO A 215 6.48 16.55 -41.65
C PRO A 215 5.10 16.80 -42.26
N LEU A 216 5.11 17.63 -43.31
CA LEU A 216 3.97 18.03 -44.12
C LEU A 216 3.56 16.87 -45.04
N MET A 217 2.46 16.15 -44.75
CA MET A 217 1.91 15.20 -45.73
C MET A 217 0.38 15.04 -45.65
N TYR A 218 -0.27 15.56 -46.70
CA TYR A 218 -1.66 15.35 -47.10
C TYR A 218 -2.72 16.30 -46.53
N TYR A 219 -2.78 17.47 -47.17
CA TYR A 219 -4.07 18.02 -47.61
C TYR A 219 -4.60 17.24 -48.82
N LEU A 220 -5.92 17.39 -49.04
CA LEU A 220 -6.74 17.10 -50.22
C LEU A 220 -7.57 15.81 -50.08
N ARG A 221 -8.91 15.84 -50.12
CA ARG A 221 -9.79 16.59 -51.04
C ARG A 221 -11.26 16.63 -50.58
N ARG A 222 -11.88 17.80 -50.88
CA ARG A 222 -13.23 18.07 -51.45
C ARG A 222 -14.46 17.67 -50.62
N VAL A 223 -15.54 18.45 -50.62
CA VAL A 223 -16.00 19.49 -51.57
C VAL A 223 -16.67 20.62 -50.79
#